data_AF-A0A3D1TD65-F1
#
_entry.id   AF-A0A3D1TD65-F1
#
_cell.length_a   1.000
_cell.length_b   1.000
_cell.length_c   1.000
_cell.angle_alpha   90.00
_cell.angle_beta   90.00
_cell.angle_gamma   90.00
#
_symmetry.space_group_name_H-M   'P 1'
#
loop_
_entity.id
_entity.type
_entity.pdbx_description
1 polymer ?
#
loop_
_entity_poly.entity_id
_entity_poly.type
_entity_poly.pdbx_seq_one_letter_code
_entity_poly.pdbx_strand_id
1 'polypeptide(L)'
;MREVVGPVGAKSIAHDMRLSASLIYKWCEPKERMGGGGADNPLDRILKLCQLTGDCSMIDWLCQQTGTFRVKNPYVALQACEPVLKTTQTILKEFSDVLQAVSSSYESGNRIDAQEAKRIRKEWEDLKMVAETFVYSCEQGLYDNETV
;
A
#
# COMPACT_ATOMS: atom_id res chain seq x y z
N MET A 1 -10.61 3.56 -13.60
CA MET A 1 -11.19 4.93 -13.62
C MET A 1 -12.66 4.95 -14.02
N ARG A 2 -13.04 4.29 -15.13
CA ARG A 2 -14.44 4.20 -15.58
C ARG A 2 -15.43 3.78 -14.48
N GLU A 3 -15.08 2.76 -13.70
CA GLU A 3 -15.91 2.24 -12.61
C GLU A 3 -16.14 3.25 -11.48
N VAL A 4 -15.16 4.11 -11.20
CA VAL A 4 -15.26 5.15 -10.15
C VAL A 4 -16.01 6.38 -10.66
N VAL A 5 -15.84 6.72 -11.95
CA VAL A 5 -16.49 7.88 -12.58
C VAL A 5 -17.96 7.61 -12.91
N GLY A 6 -18.31 6.38 -13.29
CA GLY A 6 -19.64 6.00 -13.73
C GLY A 6 -20.78 6.37 -12.77
N PRO A 7 -20.70 6.01 -11.47
CA PRO A 7 -21.75 6.28 -10.49
C PRO A 7 -22.06 7.77 -10.26
N VAL A 8 -21.05 8.64 -10.33
CA VAL A 8 -21.21 10.10 -10.12
C VAL A 8 -21.50 10.83 -11.45
N GLY A 9 -21.03 10.26 -12.56
CA GLY A 9 -21.18 10.82 -13.90
C GLY A 9 -20.06 11.78 -14.27
N ALA A 10 -19.48 11.56 -15.46
CA ALA A 10 -18.32 12.32 -15.95
C ALA A 10 -18.56 13.84 -16.05
N LYS A 11 -19.79 14.27 -16.37
CA LYS A 11 -20.14 15.70 -16.44
C LYS A 11 -20.14 16.39 -15.07
N SER A 12 -20.61 15.71 -14.03
CA SER A 12 -20.61 16.24 -12.66
C SER A 12 -19.20 16.37 -12.13
N ILE A 13 -18.40 15.31 -12.29
CA ILE A 13 -16.99 15.32 -11.90
C ILE A 13 -16.22 16.42 -12.65
N ALA A 14 -16.45 16.57 -13.96
CA ALA A 14 -15.81 17.61 -14.76
C ALA A 14 -16.13 19.02 -14.24
N HIS A 15 -17.40 19.28 -13.90
CA HIS A 15 -17.82 20.56 -13.32
C HIS A 15 -17.09 20.84 -11.99
N ASP A 16 -17.12 19.88 -11.07
CA ASP A 16 -16.58 20.07 -9.71
C ASP A 16 -15.04 20.17 -9.71
N MET A 17 -14.38 19.40 -10.58
CA MET A 17 -12.93 19.48 -10.78
C MET A 17 -12.49 20.64 -11.68
N ARG A 18 -13.44 21.39 -12.27
CA ARG A 18 -13.18 22.47 -13.26
C ARG A 18 -12.36 21.98 -14.46
N LEU A 19 -12.70 20.81 -14.97
CA LEU A 19 -12.09 20.17 -16.13
C LEU A 19 -13.11 20.02 -17.26
N SER A 20 -12.66 19.71 -18.47
CA SER A 20 -13.58 19.38 -19.56
C SER A 20 -14.12 17.96 -19.41
N ALA A 21 -15.40 17.76 -19.70
CA ALA A 21 -16.00 16.42 -19.69
C ALA A 21 -15.27 15.47 -20.65
N SER A 22 -14.81 15.98 -21.80
CA SER A 22 -13.99 15.22 -22.75
C SER A 22 -12.69 14.68 -22.12
N LEU A 23 -12.03 15.45 -21.24
CA LEU A 23 -10.83 14.98 -20.54
C LEU A 23 -11.17 13.85 -19.56
N ILE A 24 -12.28 13.96 -18.81
CA ILE A 24 -12.74 12.91 -17.89
C ILE A 24 -13.10 11.62 -18.65
N TYR A 25 -13.77 11.73 -19.79
CA TYR A 25 -14.05 10.58 -20.65
C TYR A 25 -12.76 9.94 -21.17
N LYS A 26 -11.78 10.75 -21.59
CA LYS A 26 -10.47 10.27 -22.03
C LYS A 26 -9.72 9.52 -20.94
N TRP A 27 -9.84 9.92 -19.67
CA TRP A 27 -9.29 9.16 -18.53
C TRP A 27 -9.97 7.81 -18.28
N CYS A 28 -11.19 7.61 -18.80
CA CYS A 28 -11.97 6.39 -18.68
C CYS A 28 -11.79 5.43 -19.87
N GLU A 29 -11.05 5.84 -20.89
CA GLU A 29 -10.68 4.99 -22.02
C GLU A 29 -9.61 3.98 -21.60
N PRO A 30 -9.66 2.73 -22.09
CA PRO A 30 -8.60 1.75 -21.84
C PRO A 30 -7.30 2.25 -22.46
N LYS A 31 -6.18 2.10 -21.74
CA LYS A 31 -4.86 2.21 -22.37
C LYS A 31 -4.65 0.97 -23.23
N GLU A 32 -4.56 1.13 -24.55
CA GLU A 32 -4.14 0.03 -25.42
C GLU A 32 -2.74 -0.41 -24.98
N ARG A 33 -2.61 -1.71 -24.65
CA ARG A 33 -1.33 -2.32 -24.30
C ARG A 33 -0.41 -2.19 -25.52
N MET A 34 0.63 -1.37 -25.38
CA MET A 34 1.65 -1.05 -26.38
C MET A 34 1.23 0.01 -27.42
N GLY A 35 1.52 1.28 -27.10
CA GLY A 35 1.63 2.35 -28.10
C GLY A 35 0.39 3.16 -28.43
N GLY A 36 -0.79 2.87 -27.88
CA GLY A 36 -2.02 3.61 -28.17
C GLY A 36 -2.27 4.80 -27.24
N GLY A 37 -2.61 5.94 -27.84
CA GLY A 37 -2.77 7.27 -27.22
C GLY A 37 -3.96 7.47 -26.26
N GLY A 38 -4.13 6.58 -25.28
CA GLY A 38 -4.92 6.88 -24.09
C GLY A 38 -4.22 7.99 -23.30
N ALA A 39 -4.90 9.08 -22.96
CA ALA A 39 -4.26 10.12 -22.14
C ALA A 39 -3.97 9.55 -20.75
N ASP A 40 -2.77 9.83 -20.24
CA ASP A 40 -2.43 9.52 -18.85
C ASP A 40 -3.45 10.19 -17.92
N ASN A 41 -4.19 9.35 -17.21
CA ASN A 41 -5.04 9.80 -16.13
C ASN A 41 -4.16 10.26 -14.95
N PRO A 42 -4.71 10.93 -13.93
CA PRO A 42 -3.93 11.47 -12.83
C PRO A 42 -3.10 10.40 -12.10
N LEU A 43 -3.62 9.18 -11.93
CA LEU A 43 -2.92 8.09 -11.25
C LEU A 43 -1.73 7.60 -12.07
N ASP A 44 -1.86 7.54 -13.40
CA ASP A 44 -0.75 7.19 -14.28
C ASP A 44 0.41 8.19 -14.16
N ARG A 45 0.10 9.48 -14.06
CA ARG A 45 1.09 10.55 -13.90
C ARG A 45 1.80 10.47 -12.56
N ILE A 46 1.05 10.22 -11.48
CA ILE A 46 1.60 10.01 -10.14
C ILE A 46 2.54 8.80 -10.14
N LEU A 47 2.13 7.68 -10.74
CA LEU A 47 2.96 6.49 -10.86
C LEU A 47 4.25 6.80 -11.64
N LYS A 48 4.14 7.53 -12.76
CA LYS A 48 5.31 7.93 -13.55
C LYS A 48 6.27 8.82 -12.78
N LEU A 49 5.75 9.78 -12.00
CA LEU A 49 6.57 10.63 -11.13
C LEU A 49 7.29 9.81 -10.06
N CYS A 50 6.60 8.86 -9.42
CA CYS A 50 7.23 7.95 -8.46
C CYS A 50 8.38 7.16 -9.09
N GLN A 51 8.17 6.62 -10.30
CA GLN A 51 9.21 5.87 -11.03
C GLN A 51 10.42 6.74 -11.42
N LEU A 52 10.18 7.99 -11.85
CA LEU A 52 11.25 8.89 -12.29
C LEU A 52 12.06 9.45 -11.11
N THR A 53 11.42 9.68 -9.98
CA THR A 53 12.06 10.27 -8.78
C THR A 53 12.60 9.22 -7.83
N GLY A 54 12.08 7.99 -7.88
CA GLY A 54 12.33 6.95 -6.88
C GLY A 54 11.64 7.23 -5.53
N ASP A 55 10.87 8.31 -5.42
CA ASP A 55 10.18 8.71 -4.19
C ASP A 55 8.67 8.48 -4.32
N CYS A 56 8.10 7.73 -3.37
CA CYS A 56 6.68 7.43 -3.30
C CYS A 56 5.95 8.22 -2.19
N SER A 57 6.60 9.24 -1.60
CA SER A 57 6.02 10.10 -0.56
C SER A 57 4.69 10.74 -0.96
N MET A 58 4.49 11.02 -2.25
CA MET A 58 3.22 11.52 -2.79
C MET A 58 2.06 10.52 -2.65
N ILE A 59 2.34 9.21 -2.75
CA ILE A 59 1.34 8.16 -2.52
C ILE A 59 1.03 8.09 -1.03
N ASP A 60 2.06 8.17 -0.18
CA ASP A 60 1.88 8.20 1.28
C ASP A 60 1.01 9.37 1.71
N TRP A 61 1.25 10.55 1.13
CA TRP A 61 0.43 11.74 1.34
C TRP A 61 -1.04 11.52 0.90
N LEU A 62 -1.28 10.93 -0.26
CA LEU A 62 -2.64 10.62 -0.73
C LEU A 62 -3.38 9.67 0.22
N CYS A 63 -2.71 8.63 0.71
CA CYS A 63 -3.28 7.73 1.71
C CYS A 63 -3.68 8.52 2.96
N GLN A 64 -2.79 9.37 3.48
CA GLN A 64 -3.07 10.20 4.65
C GLN A 64 -4.28 11.13 4.45
N GLN A 65 -4.47 11.72 3.26
CA GLN A 65 -5.63 12.57 2.97
C GLN A 65 -6.96 11.81 3.02
N THR A 66 -6.93 10.50 2.81
CA THR A 66 -8.12 9.63 2.88
C THR A 66 -8.27 8.93 4.23
N GLY A 67 -7.44 9.26 5.22
CA GLY A 67 -7.41 8.56 6.51
C GLY A 67 -6.93 7.11 6.40
N THR A 68 -6.30 6.74 5.29
CA THR A 68 -5.74 5.41 5.07
C THR A 68 -4.22 5.43 5.22
N PHE A 69 -3.64 4.25 5.38
CA PHE A 69 -2.20 4.05 5.32
C PHE A 69 -1.93 2.92 4.32
N ARG A 70 -0.80 2.99 3.62
CA ARG A 70 -0.31 1.85 2.84
C ARG A 70 0.86 1.20 3.58
N VAL A 71 0.95 -0.11 3.46
CA VAL A 71 2.13 -0.87 3.86
C VAL A 71 2.87 -1.16 2.57
N LYS A 72 4.20 -1.00 2.56
CA LYS A 72 4.97 -1.39 1.39
C LYS A 72 4.85 -2.90 1.25
N ASN A 73 4.53 -3.35 0.04
CA ASN A 73 4.69 -4.76 -0.24
C ASN A 73 6.16 -5.12 0.03
N PRO A 74 6.40 -6.18 0.78
CA PRO A 74 7.74 -6.66 1.05
C PRO A 74 8.42 -6.94 -0.29
N TYR A 75 9.69 -6.57 -0.39
CA TYR A 75 10.50 -7.06 -1.50
C TYR A 75 10.63 -8.56 -1.28
N VAL A 76 9.79 -9.35 -1.96
CA VAL A 76 10.01 -10.78 -2.11
C VAL A 76 11.25 -10.91 -2.96
N ALA A 77 12.42 -10.77 -2.32
CA ALA A 77 13.63 -11.32 -2.88
C ALA A 77 13.25 -12.75 -3.25
N LEU A 78 13.48 -13.12 -4.51
CA LEU A 78 13.27 -14.45 -5.09
C LEU A 78 14.12 -15.53 -4.40
N GLN A 79 14.43 -15.37 -3.12
CA GLN A 79 15.43 -16.09 -2.37
C GLN A 79 14.77 -16.71 -1.14
N ALA A 80 14.59 -18.02 -1.26
CA ALA A 80 14.15 -18.96 -0.23
C ALA A 80 12.75 -18.66 0.34
N CYS A 81 11.76 -19.41 -0.14
CA CYS A 81 10.52 -19.56 0.61
C CYS A 81 10.87 -20.16 1.98
N GLU A 82 10.85 -19.33 3.03
CA GLU A 82 11.01 -19.82 4.39
C GLU A 82 9.85 -20.78 4.71
N PRO A 83 10.08 -21.87 5.46
CA PRO A 83 8.98 -22.76 5.82
C PRO A 83 7.85 -22.00 6.50
N VAL A 84 6.60 -22.36 6.20
CA VAL A 84 5.37 -21.74 6.76
C VAL A 84 5.50 -21.50 8.27
N LEU A 85 5.95 -22.51 9.02
CA LEU A 85 6.12 -22.42 10.47
C LEU A 85 7.12 -21.35 10.90
N LYS A 86 8.19 -21.14 10.14
CA LYS A 86 9.19 -20.11 10.41
C LYS A 86 8.60 -18.72 10.18
N THR A 87 7.87 -18.52 9.09
CA THR A 87 7.17 -17.25 8.82
C THR A 87 6.12 -16.94 9.89
N THR A 88 5.36 -17.94 10.33
CA THR A 88 4.40 -17.80 11.44
C THR A 88 5.08 -17.40 12.75
N GLN A 89 6.24 -17.98 13.06
CA GLN A 89 7.05 -17.59 14.23
C GLN A 89 7.55 -16.15 14.12
N THR A 90 7.94 -15.70 12.92
CA THR A 90 8.31 -14.30 12.68
C THR A 90 7.13 -13.37 12.94
N ILE A 91 5.92 -13.68 12.45
CA ILE A 91 4.72 -12.88 12.72
C ILE A 91 4.47 -12.77 14.24
N LEU A 92 4.55 -13.89 14.97
CA LEU A 92 4.37 -13.89 16.43
C LEU A 92 5.43 -13.06 17.16
N LYS A 93 6.67 -13.09 16.67
CA LYS A 93 7.75 -12.27 17.20
C LYS A 93 7.48 -10.78 16.99
N GLU A 94 7.16 -10.36 15.77
CA GLU A 94 6.83 -8.95 15.46
C GLU A 94 5.63 -8.46 16.29
N PHE A 95 4.63 -9.32 16.50
CA PHE A 95 3.50 -9.00 17.38
C PHE A 95 3.95 -8.79 18.84
N SER A 96 4.88 -9.62 19.31
CA SER A 96 5.48 -9.46 20.65
C SER A 96 6.27 -8.16 20.77
N ASP A 97 6.99 -7.76 19.72
CA ASP A 97 7.74 -6.50 19.68
C ASP A 97 6.81 -5.28 19.74
N VAL A 98 5.65 -5.33 19.08
CA VAL A 98 4.58 -4.32 19.24
C VAL A 98 4.09 -4.25 20.68
N LEU A 99 3.77 -5.39 21.30
CA LEU A 99 3.30 -5.43 22.69
C LEU A 99 4.35 -4.89 23.67
N GLN A 100 5.62 -5.21 23.43
CA GLN A 100 6.73 -4.69 24.22
C GLN A 100 6.86 -3.17 24.07
N ALA A 101 6.73 -2.63 22.86
CA ALA A 101 6.76 -1.19 22.62
C ALA A 101 5.61 -0.48 23.35
N VAL A 102 4.39 -1.01 23.30
CA VAL A 102 3.24 -0.47 24.04
C VAL A 102 3.46 -0.52 25.54
N SER A 103 3.91 -1.66 26.07
CA SER A 103 4.13 -1.84 27.52
C SER A 103 5.21 -0.88 28.04
N SER A 104 6.34 -0.80 27.33
CA SER A 104 7.45 0.08 27.68
C SER A 104 7.06 1.56 27.65
N SER A 105 6.19 1.96 26.71
CA SER A 105 5.68 3.34 26.66
C SER A 105 4.69 3.66 27.78
N TYR A 106 4.06 2.65 28.37
CA TYR A 106 3.11 2.86 29.46
C TYR A 106 3.80 2.97 30.83
N GLU A 107 4.93 2.27 31.01
CA GLU A 107 5.74 2.29 32.24
C GLU A 107 6.30 3.68 32.57
N SER A 108 6.54 4.53 31.56
CA SER A 108 7.19 5.85 31.70
C SER A 108 6.33 6.95 32.32
N GLY A 109 5.02 6.72 32.55
CA GLY A 109 4.16 7.77 33.08
C GLY A 109 2.67 7.64 32.81
N ASN A 110 2.18 6.43 32.50
CA ASN A 110 0.76 6.16 32.26
C ASN A 110 0.17 6.99 31.10
N ARG A 111 1.03 7.45 30.18
CA ARG A 111 0.70 8.27 28.99
C ARG A 111 1.69 7.94 27.89
N ILE A 112 1.19 7.85 26.66
CA ILE A 112 2.00 7.64 25.46
C ILE A 112 2.28 9.02 24.85
N ASP A 113 3.55 9.40 24.76
CA ASP A 113 3.98 10.64 24.12
C ASP A 113 4.11 10.52 22.58
N ALA A 114 4.46 11.62 21.92
CA ALA A 114 4.57 11.66 20.47
C ALA A 114 5.73 10.81 19.90
N GLN A 115 6.81 10.62 20.65
CA GLN A 115 7.94 9.77 20.25
C GLN A 115 7.59 8.30 20.44
N GLU A 116 6.96 7.97 21.56
CA GLU A 116 6.45 6.64 21.87
C GLU A 116 5.38 6.20 20.86
N ALA A 117 4.43 7.07 20.53
CA ALA A 117 3.44 6.83 19.48
C ALA A 117 4.08 6.56 18.11
N LYS A 118 5.17 7.26 17.78
CA LYS A 118 5.96 7.00 16.55
C LYS A 118 6.64 5.64 16.60
N ARG A 119 7.18 5.23 17.75
CA ARG A 119 7.78 3.90 17.93
C ARG A 119 6.73 2.81 17.75
N ILE A 120 5.59 2.90 18.44
CA ILE A 120 4.47 1.95 18.28
C ILE A 120 4.01 1.90 16.83
N ARG A 121 3.90 3.04 16.16
CA ARG A 121 3.56 3.11 14.73
C ARG A 121 4.55 2.34 13.87
N LYS A 122 5.86 2.48 14.14
CA LYS A 122 6.91 1.78 13.41
C LYS A 122 6.80 0.25 13.58
N GLU A 123 6.76 -0.24 14.82
CA GLU A 123 6.64 -1.70 15.08
C GLU A 123 5.34 -2.26 14.46
N TRP A 124 4.24 -1.49 14.50
CA TRP A 124 2.99 -1.86 13.86
C TRP A 124 3.10 -1.95 12.33
N GLU A 125 3.89 -1.07 11.71
CA GLU A 125 4.16 -1.12 10.26
C GLU A 125 5.03 -2.30 9.88
N ASP A 126 6.03 -2.63 10.68
CA ASP A 126 6.90 -3.79 10.49
C ASP A 126 6.10 -5.10 10.60
N LEU A 127 5.26 -5.26 11.63
CA LEU A 127 4.33 -6.40 11.75
C LEU A 127 3.43 -6.56 10.52
N LYS A 128 2.77 -5.49 10.07
CA LYS A 128 1.88 -5.57 8.90
C LYS A 128 2.67 -5.97 7.65
N MET A 129 3.90 -5.50 7.48
CA MET A 129 4.72 -5.86 6.33
C MET A 129 5.06 -7.36 6.34
N VAL A 130 5.44 -7.91 7.49
CA VAL A 130 5.73 -9.35 7.63
C VAL A 130 4.47 -10.18 7.38
N ALA A 131 3.33 -9.77 7.94
CA ALA A 131 2.05 -10.45 7.70
C ALA A 131 1.63 -10.39 6.22
N GLU A 132 1.80 -9.24 5.55
CA GLU A 132 1.52 -9.10 4.12
C GLU A 132 2.46 -9.98 3.28
N THR A 133 3.71 -10.15 3.69
CA THR A 133 4.67 -11.08 3.06
C THR A 133 4.12 -12.49 3.07
N PHE A 134 3.65 -12.93 4.23
CA PHE A 134 3.10 -14.27 4.40
C PHE A 134 1.89 -14.49 3.50
N VAL A 135 0.93 -13.56 3.51
CA VAL A 135 -0.28 -13.64 2.66
C VAL A 135 0.10 -13.67 1.19
N TYR A 136 0.97 -12.76 0.75
CA TYR A 136 1.44 -12.73 -0.62
C TYR A 136 2.13 -14.05 -1.00
N SER A 137 2.96 -14.62 -0.13
CA SER A 137 3.60 -15.92 -0.38
C SER A 137 2.58 -17.07 -0.50
N CYS A 138 1.49 -17.05 0.29
CA CYS A 138 0.38 -17.99 0.13
C CYS A 138 -0.33 -17.81 -1.22
N GLU A 139 -0.64 -16.57 -1.62
CA GLU A 139 -1.32 -16.27 -2.88
C GLU A 139 -0.49 -16.66 -4.12
N GLN A 140 0.85 -16.64 -3.99
CA GLN A 140 1.77 -17.08 -5.02
C GLN A 140 2.03 -18.60 -5.04
N GLY A 141 1.40 -19.38 -4.14
CA GLY A 141 1.61 -20.82 -4.06
C GLY A 141 3.03 -21.22 -3.61
N LEU A 142 3.79 -20.32 -2.98
CA LEU A 142 5.18 -20.59 -2.62
C LEU A 142 5.32 -21.65 -1.51
N TYR A 143 4.24 -21.93 -0.79
CA TYR A 143 4.17 -22.95 0.24
C TYR A 143 3.58 -24.28 -0.25
N ASP A 144 3.16 -24.34 -1.52
CA ASP A 144 2.62 -25.56 -2.11
C ASP A 144 3.78 -26.51 -2.41
N ASN A 145 3.88 -27.58 -1.63
CA ASN A 145 4.77 -28.69 -1.91
C ASN A 145 4.20 -29.53 -3.07
N GLU A 146 4.31 -29.03 -4.30
CA GLU A 146 4.25 -29.84 -5.52
C GLU A 146 5.37 -29.38 -6.46
N THR A 147 6.59 -29.91 -6.35
CA THR A 147 6.97 -31.13 -7.06
C THR A 147 8.34 -31.65 -6.58
N VAL A 148 8.35 -32.95 -6.25
CA VAL A 148 9.39 -34.01 -6.44
C VAL A 148 10.85 -33.68 -6.10
#